data_AF-J9E0J7-F1
#
_entry.id   AF-J9E0J7-F1
#
_cell.length_a   1.000
_cell.length_b   1.000
_cell.length_c   1.000
_cell.angle_alpha   90.00
_cell.angle_beta   90.00
_cell.angle_gamma   90.00
#
_symmetry.space_group_name_H-M   'P 1'
#
loop_
_entity.id
_entity.type
_entity.pdbx_description
1 polymer ?
#
loop_
_entity_poly.entity_id
_entity_poly.type
_entity_poly.pdbx_seq_one_letter_code
_entity_poly.pdbx_strand_id
1 'polypeptide(L)'
;NAELTNESKFPTYLPVRNHIIELIIKRKHEELYHAGIAHTLCELRQNFWITTERSTVKRVINGCFTCRRWRTNPYKLPPMLALPIWAQLLQR
;
A
#
# COMPACT_ATOMS: atom_id res chain seq x y z
N ASN A 1 3.54 -27.54 17.76
CA ASN A 1 3.32 -26.14 18.22
C ASN A 1 4.53 -25.32 17.85
N ALA A 2 4.36 -24.27 17.04
CA ALA A 2 5.45 -23.36 16.70
C ALA A 2 5.78 -22.48 17.91
N GLU A 3 7.07 -22.24 18.16
CA GLU A 3 7.50 -21.35 19.24
C GLU A 3 7.24 -19.89 18.84
N LEU A 4 6.32 -19.24 19.54
CA LEU A 4 6.03 -17.82 19.36
C LEU A 4 7.07 -16.97 20.10
N THR A 5 7.51 -15.88 19.48
CA THR A 5 8.37 -14.88 20.12
C THR A 5 7.64 -14.21 21.30
N ASN A 6 8.39 -13.75 22.31
CA ASN A 6 7.80 -13.12 23.51
C ASN A 6 6.98 -11.86 23.18
N GLU A 7 7.33 -11.15 22.12
CA GLU A 7 6.60 -9.98 21.62
C GLU A 7 5.19 -10.35 21.13
N SER A 8 5.05 -11.53 20.54
CA SER A 8 3.74 -12.04 20.09
C SER A 8 2.90 -12.61 21.24
N LYS A 9 3.54 -12.96 22.37
CA LYS A 9 2.85 -13.45 23.58
C LYS A 9 2.21 -12.32 24.39
N PHE A 10 2.80 -11.12 24.40
CA PHE A 10 2.33 -9.97 25.19
C PHE A 10 2.24 -8.70 24.33
N PRO A 11 1.23 -8.63 23.44
CA PRO A 11 1.13 -7.53 22.51
C PRO A 11 0.78 -6.21 23.23
N THR A 12 1.50 -5.13 22.90
CA THR A 12 1.32 -3.82 23.55
C THR A 12 -0.04 -3.21 23.19
N TYR A 13 -0.80 -2.76 24.20
CA TYR A 13 -2.09 -2.08 24.01
C TYR A 13 -1.88 -0.63 23.55
N LEU A 14 -2.42 -0.26 22.40
CA LEU A 14 -2.44 1.13 21.92
C LEU A 14 -3.88 1.64 21.78
N PRO A 15 -4.25 2.76 22.44
CA PRO A 15 -5.58 3.33 22.33
C PRO A 15 -5.85 3.86 20.91
N VAL A 16 -7.07 3.62 20.44
CA VAL A 16 -7.53 3.89 19.08
C VAL A 16 -7.52 5.41 18.84
N ARG A 17 -6.79 5.86 17.80
CA ARG A 17 -6.67 7.26 17.30
C ARG A 17 -5.53 8.12 17.83
N ASN A 18 -4.32 7.57 17.92
CA ASN A 18 -3.11 8.38 18.08
C ASN A 18 -2.26 8.41 16.80
N HIS A 19 -1.62 9.55 16.53
CA HIS A 19 -0.65 9.72 15.43
C HIS A 19 0.45 8.64 15.45
N ILE A 20 0.80 8.15 16.65
CA ILE A 20 1.72 7.04 16.87
C ILE A 20 1.31 5.78 16.10
N ILE A 21 0.02 5.45 16.06
CA ILE A 21 -0.48 4.27 15.33
C ILE A 21 -0.25 4.45 13.83
N GLU A 22 -0.46 5.65 13.29
CA GLU A 22 -0.23 5.92 11.87
C GLU A 22 1.24 5.77 11.52
N LEU A 23 2.14 6.24 12.39
CA LEU A 23 3.58 6.07 12.23
C LEU A 23 3.99 4.59 12.27
N ILE A 24 3.44 3.81 13.21
CA ILE A 24 3.70 2.36 13.31
C ILE A 24 3.22 1.65 12.04
N ILE A 25 1.99 1.93 11.58
CA ILE A 25 1.44 1.34 10.35
C ILE A 25 2.32 1.69 9.16
N LYS A 26 2.72 2.96 9.04
CA LYS A 26 3.56 3.43 7.92
C LYS A 26 4.91 2.72 7.93
N ARG A 27 5.57 2.65 9.09
CA ARG A 27 6.85 1.95 9.25
C ARG A 27 6.73 0.48 8.88
N LYS A 28 5.71 -0.23 9.39
CA LYS A 28 5.48 -1.64 9.08
C LYS A 28 5.14 -1.87 7.60
N HIS A 29 4.39 -0.97 6.99
CA HIS A 29 4.11 -1.01 5.57
C HIS A 29 5.39 -0.85 4.73
N GLU A 30 6.33 0.02 5.14
CA GLU A 30 7.63 0.21 4.49
C GLU A 30 8.57 -0.98 4.73
N GLU A 31 8.63 -1.53 5.95
CA GLU A 31 9.40 -2.75 6.30
C GLU A 31 8.93 -3.98 5.50
N LEU A 32 7.64 -4.05 5.19
CA LEU A 32 7.04 -5.11 4.36
C LEU A 32 7.08 -4.80 2.85
N TYR A 33 7.99 -3.93 2.39
CA TYR A 33 8.16 -3.59 0.98
C TYR A 33 6.86 -3.13 0.29
N HIS A 34 6.11 -2.25 0.96
CA HIS A 34 4.85 -1.73 0.47
C HIS A 34 3.74 -2.79 0.29
N ALA A 35 3.74 -3.83 1.13
CA ALA A 35 2.70 -4.84 1.13
C ALA A 35 1.28 -4.25 1.28
N GLY A 36 0.31 -4.97 0.73
CA GLY A 36 -1.09 -4.58 0.77
C GLY A 36 -1.69 -4.59 2.18
N ILE A 37 -2.87 -3.97 2.30
CA ILE A 37 -3.58 -3.75 3.59
C ILE A 37 -3.72 -5.03 4.42
N ALA A 38 -4.03 -6.16 3.79
CA ALA A 38 -4.23 -7.43 4.51
C ALA A 38 -2.93 -7.94 5.14
N HIS A 39 -1.80 -7.86 4.44
CA HIS A 39 -0.50 -8.27 4.94
C HIS A 39 -0.02 -7.37 6.07
N THR A 40 -0.09 -6.05 5.89
CA THR A 40 0.28 -5.10 6.95
C THR A 40 -0.58 -5.29 8.19
N LEU A 41 -1.88 -5.55 8.02
CA LEU A 41 -2.78 -5.81 9.15
C LEU A 41 -2.46 -7.14 9.85
N CYS A 42 -2.08 -8.19 9.12
CA CYS A 42 -1.67 -9.47 9.69
C CYS A 42 -0.43 -9.29 10.58
N GLU A 43 0.61 -8.63 10.05
CA GLU A 43 1.86 -8.35 10.76
C GLU A 43 1.64 -7.48 11.99
N LEU A 44 0.78 -6.46 11.89
CA LEU A 44 0.45 -5.60 13.02
C LEU A 44 -0.23 -6.37 14.15
N ARG A 45 -1.11 -7.32 13.83
CA ARG A 45 -1.81 -8.16 14.83
C ARG A 45 -0.90 -9.17 15.51
N GLN A 46 0.22 -9.56 14.89
CA GLN A 46 1.20 -10.43 15.52
C GLN A 46 2.00 -9.72 16.61
N ASN A 47 2.21 -8.40 16.48
CA ASN A 47 3.11 -7.64 17.35
C ASN A 47 2.37 -6.69 18.32
N PHE A 48 1.11 -6.33 18.03
CA PHE A 48 0.39 -5.34 18.78
C PHE A 48 -1.09 -5.70 18.96
N TRP A 49 -1.65 -5.42 20.13
CA TRP A 49 -3.06 -5.70 20.44
C TRP A 49 -3.87 -4.46 20.13
N ILE A 50 -3.70 -4.00 18.89
CA ILE A 50 -4.35 -2.80 18.43
C ILE A 50 -5.74 -3.21 17.99
N THR A 51 -6.76 -2.62 18.58
CA THR A 51 -8.11 -2.55 18.02
C THR A 51 -8.12 -1.62 16.80
N THR A 52 -7.09 -1.66 15.96
CA THR A 52 -7.03 -0.81 14.77
C THR A 52 -8.05 -1.31 13.79
N GLU A 53 -9.00 -0.44 13.51
CA GLU A 53 -9.93 -0.66 12.44
C GLU A 53 -9.16 -0.76 11.11
N ARG A 54 -9.57 -1.71 10.26
CA ARG A 54 -9.05 -1.85 8.89
C ARG A 54 -9.10 -0.53 8.12
N SER A 55 -10.03 0.36 8.45
CA SER A 55 -10.14 1.71 7.90
C SER A 55 -8.87 2.56 8.12
N THR A 56 -8.22 2.45 9.29
CA THR A 56 -7.04 3.25 9.63
C THR A 56 -5.84 2.77 8.83
N VAL A 57 -5.63 1.46 8.77
CA VAL A 57 -4.57 0.86 7.94
C VAL A 57 -4.80 1.22 6.46
N LYS A 58 -6.04 1.12 5.99
CA LYS A 58 -6.43 1.51 4.63
C LYS A 58 -6.13 2.99 4.37
N ARG A 59 -6.42 3.90 5.31
CA ARG A 59 -6.14 5.34 5.20
C ARG A 59 -4.66 5.60 5.04
N VAL A 60 -3.82 5.04 5.92
CA VAL A 60 -2.36 5.23 5.89
C VAL A 60 -1.76 4.70 4.59
N ILE A 61 -2.11 3.47 4.18
CA ILE A 61 -1.56 2.86 2.96
C ILE A 61 -2.02 3.60 1.71
N ASN A 62 -3.27 4.08 1.65
CA ASN A 62 -3.73 4.90 0.52
C ASN A 62 -3.04 6.27 0.46
N GLY A 63 -2.54 6.77 1.59
CA GLY A 63 -1.71 7.97 1.65
C GLY A 63 -0.24 7.75 1.27
N CYS A 64 0.21 6.51 1.09
CA CYS A 64 1.60 6.22 0.72
C CYS A 64 1.89 6.73 -0.70
N PHE A 65 2.88 7.63 -0.81
CA PHE A 65 3.28 8.20 -2.09
C PHE A 65 3.79 7.14 -3.08
N THR A 66 4.61 6.20 -2.60
CA THR A 66 5.15 5.11 -3.42
C THR A 66 4.01 4.27 -4.00
N CYS A 67 3.11 3.76 -3.15
CA CYS A 67 1.95 2.97 -3.61
C CYS A 67 1.04 3.76 -4.54
N ARG A 68 0.84 5.06 -4.28
CA ARG A 68 0.05 5.93 -5.14
C ARG A 68 0.66 6.03 -6.53
N ARG A 69 1.98 6.25 -6.64
CA ARG A 69 2.72 6.29 -7.91
C ARG A 69 2.62 4.98 -8.69
N TRP A 70 2.66 3.83 -8.02
CA TRP A 70 2.50 2.52 -8.68
C TRP A 70 1.06 2.23 -9.12
N ARG A 71 0.06 2.79 -8.43
CA ARG A 71 -1.36 2.60 -8.74
C ARG A 71 -1.85 3.56 -9.84
N THR A 72 -1.19 4.70 -10.05
CA THR A 72 -1.63 5.69 -11.03
C THR A 72 -1.54 5.12 -12.44
N ASN A 73 -2.58 5.36 -13.24
CA ASN A 73 -2.58 4.95 -14.64
C ASN A 73 -1.50 5.72 -15.40
N PRO A 74 -0.77 5.08 -16.34
CA PRO A 74 0.16 5.80 -17.21
C PRO A 74 -0.56 6.90 -17.98
N TYR A 75 0.23 7.90 -18.40
CA TYR A 75 -0.25 8.95 -19.29
C TYR A 75 -0.90 8.33 -20.53
N LYS A 76 -2.14 8.70 -20.80
CA LYS A 76 -2.83 8.28 -22.03
C LYS A 76 -2.24 9.09 -23.17
N LEU A 77 -1.52 8.43 -24.06
CA LEU A 77 -1.07 9.05 -25.30
C LEU A 77 -2.30 9.56 -26.07
N PRO A 78 -2.22 10.75 -26.70
CA PRO A 78 -3.26 11.18 -27.61
C PRO A 78 -3.41 10.13 -28.72
N PRO A 79 -4.61 10.02 -29.34
CA PRO A 79 -4.78 9.17 -30.50
C PRO A 79 -3.71 9.54 -31.54
N MET A 80 -3.07 8.51 -32.11
CA MET A 80 -2.05 8.72 -33.12
C MET A 80 -2.68 9.51 -34.28
N LEU A 81 -2.03 10.60 -34.67
CA LEU A 81 -2.48 11.37 -35.83
C LEU A 81 -2.47 10.46 -37.05
N ALA A 82 -3.49 10.58 -37.90
CA ALA A 82 -3.53 9.83 -39.15
C ALA A 82 -2.27 10.15 -39.97
N LEU A 83 -1.66 9.10 -40.55
CA LEU A 83 -0.52 9.27 -41.45
C LEU A 83 -0.89 10.29 -42.54
N PRO A 84 0.05 11.16 -42.94
CA PRO A 84 -0.20 12.08 -44.04
C PRO A 84 -0.52 11.31 -45.33
N ILE A 85 -1.36 11.90 -46.19
CA ILE A 85 -1.91 11.24 -47.39
C ILE A 85 -0.83 10.59 -48.25
N TRP A 86 0.33 11.26 -48.42
CA TRP A 86 1.45 10.73 -49.20
C TRP A 86 2.05 9.43 -48.62
N ALA A 87 2.01 9.25 -47.29
CA ALA A 87 2.53 8.05 -46.63
C ALA A 87 1.54 6.87 -46.69
N GLN A 88 0.24 7.15 -46.84
CA GLN A 88 -0.80 6.12 -46.99
C GLN A 88 -0.74 5.44 -48.36
N LEU A 89 -0.28 6.15 -49.39
CA LEU A 89 -0.15 5.64 -50.76
C LEU A 89 1.01 4.66 -50.94
N LEU A 90 2.03 4.69 -50.06
CA LEU A 90 3.18 3.77 -50.09
C LEU A 90 2.90 2.39 -49.46
N GLN A 91 1.75 2.22 -48.80
CA GLN A 91 1.34 0.96 -48.16
C GLN A 91 0.28 0.19 -48.97
N ARG A 92 0.00 0.61 -50.21
CA ARG A 92 -0.82 -0.10 -51.20
C ARG A 92 0.06 -0.55 -52.36
#